data_AF-A0A1I4VRG1-F1
#
_entry.id   AF-A0A1I4VRG1-F1
#
_cell.length_a   1.000
_cell.length_b   1.000
_cell.length_c   1.000
_cell.angle_alpha   90.00
_cell.angle_beta   90.00
_cell.angle_gamma   90.00
#
_symmetry.space_group_name_H-M   'P 1'
#
loop_
_entity.id
_entity.type
_entity.pdbx_description
1 polymer ?
#
loop_
_entity_poly.entity_id
_entity_poly.type
_entity_poly.pdbx_seq_one_letter_code
_entity_poly.pdbx_strand_id
1 'polypeptide(L)'
;MGDMFSIDGETGEETLLYTWCECSGSSQPEQVPPGDGGGGEPVSCGPGYIQDEYGNCVVDDQIIVELTGKVKCIYDKLMNSNSGFKNAIQKFDGEFPVSHLKFINTTSLPNNINATTHPPLNYLITIEVNDNNLSRPNLSIARTLIHETIHAEMFRKILSILENGGDLNGLTIDEWNQKLSNGDYLGIYDYYSRFGINGMQHKQMAAHYRTTISDYLKEFQPGLSESIYASLAWEGLKGTTSWNLLPLSEKNAINVIIANFEQAGSEDCN
;
A
#
# COMPACT_ATOMS: atom_id res chain seq x y z
N MET A 1 -16.16 -7.76 -1.97
CA MET A 1 -16.29 -6.67 -2.96
C MET A 1 -17.19 -5.62 -2.35
N GLY A 2 -16.84 -4.35 -2.49
CA GLY A 2 -17.60 -3.23 -1.94
C GLY A 2 -17.09 -1.93 -2.52
N ASP A 3 -17.71 -1.49 -3.61
CA ASP A 3 -17.38 -0.24 -4.28
C ASP A 3 -18.03 0.94 -3.55
N MET A 4 -17.35 2.09 -3.50
CA MET A 4 -17.88 3.29 -2.83
C MET A 4 -18.26 4.38 -3.83
N PHE A 5 -19.46 4.92 -3.64
CA PHE A 5 -20.04 6.01 -4.41
C PHE A 5 -20.21 7.26 -3.54
N SER A 6 -19.92 8.44 -4.11
CA SER A 6 -20.51 9.70 -3.64
C SER A 6 -21.90 9.78 -4.20
N ILE A 7 -22.88 10.19 -3.41
CA ILE A 7 -24.15 10.69 -3.93
C ILE A 7 -24.03 12.21 -3.98
N ASP A 8 -24.29 12.80 -5.14
CA ASP A 8 -24.43 14.25 -5.29
C ASP A 8 -25.69 14.72 -4.52
N GLY A 9 -25.53 15.68 -3.60
CA GLY A 9 -26.61 16.17 -2.75
C GLY A 9 -27.66 17.06 -3.43
N GLU A 10 -27.39 17.57 -4.63
CA GLU A 10 -28.33 18.37 -5.43
C GLU A 10 -28.94 17.58 -6.59
N THR A 11 -28.16 16.71 -7.25
CA THR A 11 -28.62 15.94 -8.43
C THR A 11 -29.04 14.51 -8.13
N GLY A 12 -28.53 13.92 -7.05
CA GLY A 12 -28.72 12.50 -6.72
C GLY A 12 -27.91 11.52 -7.56
N GLU A 13 -26.96 11.98 -8.38
CA GLU A 13 -26.11 11.10 -9.18
C GLU A 13 -25.06 10.37 -8.33
N GLU A 14 -24.97 9.04 -8.50
CA GLU A 14 -23.95 8.19 -7.87
C GLU A 14 -22.64 8.23 -8.67
N THR A 15 -21.62 8.90 -8.12
CA THR A 15 -20.28 8.94 -8.71
C THR A 15 -19.35 7.98 -7.98
N LEU A 16 -18.81 6.99 -8.68
CA LEU A 16 -17.81 6.05 -8.15
C LEU A 16 -16.57 6.81 -7.65
N LEU A 17 -16.37 6.86 -6.33
CA LEU A 17 -15.26 7.57 -5.70
C LEU A 17 -13.96 6.76 -5.75
N TYR A 18 -14.03 5.49 -5.37
CA TYR A 18 -12.85 4.71 -5.00
C TYR A 18 -12.84 3.30 -5.60
N THR A 19 -11.67 2.87 -6.07
CA THR A 19 -11.31 1.46 -6.29
C THR A 19 -9.89 1.21 -5.81
N TRP A 20 -9.67 0.03 -5.21
CA TRP A 20 -8.43 -0.45 -4.60
C TRP A 20 -7.17 -0.25 -5.48
N CYS A 21 -6.05 0.05 -4.82
CA CYS A 21 -4.74 0.19 -5.48
C CYS A 21 -4.13 -1.19 -5.78
N GLU A 22 -4.73 -1.91 -6.72
CA GLU A 22 -4.23 -3.21 -7.20
C GLU A 22 -3.02 -3.05 -8.11
N CYS A 23 -1.92 -3.68 -7.74
CA CYS A 23 -0.68 -3.67 -8.52
C CYS A 23 -0.70 -4.76 -9.62
N SER A 24 -1.61 -4.68 -10.62
CA SER A 24 -1.67 -5.62 -11.76
C SER A 24 -2.39 -5.14 -13.04
N GLY A 25 -2.45 -6.03 -14.05
CA GLY A 25 -3.23 -5.85 -15.29
C GLY A 25 -4.75 -6.07 -15.15
N SER A 26 -5.51 -5.62 -16.15
CA SER A 26 -6.91 -5.18 -16.05
C SER A 26 -8.04 -6.22 -15.89
N SER A 27 -9.14 -5.72 -15.29
CA SER A 27 -10.59 -6.02 -15.51
C SER A 27 -11.28 -7.27 -14.91
N GLN A 28 -11.84 -7.11 -13.68
CA GLN A 28 -13.29 -7.03 -13.32
C GLN A 28 -14.32 -8.04 -13.92
N PRO A 29 -15.37 -8.53 -13.19
CA PRO A 29 -15.72 -8.54 -11.74
C PRO A 29 -15.79 -10.02 -11.20
N GLU A 30 -16.62 -10.59 -10.28
CA GLU A 30 -17.76 -10.31 -9.34
C GLU A 30 -17.70 -11.43 -8.22
N GLN A 31 -18.51 -11.68 -7.16
CA GLN A 31 -19.86 -11.34 -6.61
C GLN A 31 -19.88 -11.63 -5.05
N VAL A 32 -21.04 -11.84 -4.39
CA VAL A 32 -21.28 -12.15 -2.93
C VAL A 32 -22.56 -13.00 -2.70
N PRO A 33 -23.08 -13.34 -1.48
CA PRO A 33 -22.51 -13.52 -0.10
C PRO A 33 -22.84 -14.90 0.55
N PRO A 34 -22.26 -15.29 1.72
CA PRO A 34 -22.92 -15.15 3.06
C PRO A 34 -21.91 -14.97 4.25
N GLY A 35 -22.23 -14.96 5.56
CA GLY A 35 -23.50 -14.86 6.32
C GLY A 35 -23.48 -15.55 7.72
N ASP A 36 -23.82 -14.81 8.80
CA ASP A 36 -24.24 -15.15 10.19
C ASP A 36 -23.51 -16.19 11.11
N GLY A 37 -23.40 -15.84 12.42
CA GLY A 37 -23.48 -16.81 13.55
C GLY A 37 -22.34 -16.83 14.59
N GLY A 38 -22.33 -15.92 15.59
CA GLY A 38 -21.28 -15.84 16.64
C GLY A 38 -21.60 -16.50 18.00
N GLY A 39 -20.75 -16.24 19.01
CA GLY A 39 -21.07 -16.49 20.43
C GLY A 39 -19.87 -16.80 21.37
N GLY A 40 -19.62 -15.91 22.35
CA GLY A 40 -18.70 -16.16 23.48
C GLY A 40 -17.75 -15.00 23.80
N GLU A 41 -18.00 -14.26 24.88
CA GLU A 41 -17.23 -13.06 25.26
C GLU A 41 -15.99 -13.39 26.13
N PRO A 42 -14.76 -13.16 25.65
CA PRO A 42 -13.68 -12.68 26.51
C PRO A 42 -13.95 -11.21 26.90
N VAL A 43 -13.24 -10.68 27.89
CA VAL A 43 -13.28 -9.24 28.20
C VAL A 43 -12.54 -8.48 27.10
N SER A 44 -13.24 -8.20 25.99
CA SER A 44 -12.71 -7.40 24.91
C SER A 44 -12.51 -5.98 25.40
N CYS A 45 -11.26 -5.51 25.37
CA CYS A 45 -11.02 -4.09 25.21
C CYS A 45 -11.67 -3.62 23.89
N GLY A 46 -12.06 -2.34 23.83
CA GLY A 46 -12.71 -1.79 22.63
C GLY A 46 -11.77 -1.79 21.41
N PRO A 47 -12.30 -1.63 20.18
CA PRO A 47 -11.48 -1.49 18.98
C PRO A 47 -10.37 -0.44 19.18
N GLY A 48 -9.11 -0.84 18.92
CA GLY A 48 -7.92 -0.02 19.13
C GLY A 48 -7.17 -0.24 20.46
N TYR A 49 -7.65 -1.13 21.34
CA TYR A 49 -7.05 -1.38 22.65
C TYR A 49 -6.75 -2.88 22.89
N ILE A 50 -5.64 -3.17 23.59
CA ILE A 50 -5.25 -4.52 24.07
C ILE A 50 -5.06 -4.52 25.59
N GLN A 51 -4.99 -5.70 26.21
CA GLN A 51 -4.63 -5.82 27.63
C GLN A 51 -3.10 -5.88 27.80
N ASP A 52 -2.57 -5.05 28.71
CA ASP A 52 -1.18 -5.14 29.16
C ASP A 52 -0.96 -6.34 30.12
N GLU A 53 0.29 -6.55 30.59
CA GLU A 53 0.65 -7.61 31.56
C GLU A 53 -0.10 -7.49 32.91
N TYR A 54 -0.73 -6.34 33.18
CA TYR A 54 -1.48 -6.04 34.38
C TYR A 54 -3.01 -6.08 34.18
N GLY A 55 -3.48 -6.34 32.96
CA GLY A 55 -4.90 -6.40 32.58
C GLY A 55 -5.57 -5.06 32.27
N ASN A 56 -4.80 -3.97 32.13
CA ASN A 56 -5.33 -2.67 31.71
C ASN A 56 -5.53 -2.63 30.20
N CYS A 57 -6.64 -2.04 29.72
CA CYS A 57 -6.79 -1.72 28.30
C CYS A 57 -5.87 -0.53 27.94
N VAL A 58 -4.72 -0.83 27.34
CA VAL A 58 -3.79 0.15 26.74
C VAL A 58 -4.10 0.30 25.24
N VAL A 59 -3.66 1.39 24.62
CA VAL A 59 -3.69 1.52 23.16
C VAL A 59 -2.78 0.43 22.58
N ASP A 60 -3.23 -0.26 21.54
CA ASP A 60 -2.41 -1.25 20.84
C ASP A 60 -1.30 -0.55 20.04
N ASP A 61 -0.09 -1.11 20.01
CA ASP A 61 1.03 -0.55 19.24
C ASP A 61 0.90 -1.03 17.78
N GLN A 62 0.00 -0.38 17.03
CA GLN A 62 -0.77 -0.97 15.91
C GLN A 62 -0.03 -1.31 14.59
N ILE A 63 1.25 -1.71 14.63
CA ILE A 63 1.92 -2.37 13.51
C ILE A 63 1.64 -3.88 13.59
N ILE A 64 0.47 -4.28 13.08
CA ILE A 64 -0.03 -5.66 13.17
C ILE A 64 0.62 -6.51 12.07
N VAL A 65 1.56 -7.39 12.42
CA VAL A 65 2.29 -8.24 11.45
C VAL A 65 1.78 -9.68 11.49
N GLU A 66 0.69 -9.95 10.77
CA GLU A 66 0.16 -11.29 10.49
C GLU A 66 0.84 -11.91 9.24
N LEU A 67 2.13 -11.62 9.05
CA LEU A 67 2.96 -12.22 7.99
C LEU A 67 3.59 -13.53 8.46
N THR A 68 3.66 -14.47 7.53
CA THR A 68 4.21 -15.82 7.69
C THR A 68 5.19 -16.18 6.56
N GLY A 69 5.88 -17.32 6.70
CA GLY A 69 6.70 -17.91 5.65
C GLY A 69 7.75 -16.98 5.03
N LYS A 70 7.89 -17.06 3.69
CA LYS A 70 8.88 -16.27 2.93
C LYS A 70 8.65 -14.76 3.05
N VAL A 71 7.38 -14.32 3.05
CA VAL A 71 7.05 -12.88 3.17
C VAL A 71 7.51 -12.34 4.53
N LYS A 72 7.25 -13.05 5.63
CA LYS A 72 7.69 -12.62 6.96
C LYS A 72 9.21 -12.49 7.04
N CYS A 73 9.96 -13.49 6.56
CA CYS A 73 11.42 -13.43 6.59
C CYS A 73 11.98 -12.21 5.82
N ILE A 74 11.35 -11.84 4.70
CA ILE A 74 11.74 -10.67 3.90
C ILE A 74 11.34 -9.36 4.59
N TYR A 75 10.16 -9.30 5.23
CA TYR A 75 9.75 -8.18 6.07
C TYR A 75 10.68 -7.99 7.28
N ASP A 76 11.00 -9.07 7.99
CA ASP A 76 11.91 -9.06 9.14
C ASP A 76 13.30 -8.56 8.73
N LYS A 77 13.79 -8.96 7.54
CA LYS A 77 15.04 -8.42 6.97
C LYS A 77 14.95 -6.93 6.64
N LEU A 78 13.86 -6.47 6.03
CA LEU A 78 13.64 -5.04 5.77
C LEU A 78 13.67 -4.24 7.09
N MET A 79 13.01 -4.72 8.15
CA MET A 79 12.99 -4.07 9.48
C MET A 79 14.31 -4.16 10.26
N ASN A 80 15.17 -5.14 9.97
CA ASN A 80 16.50 -5.29 10.57
C ASN A 80 17.61 -4.56 9.79
N SER A 81 17.41 -4.25 8.51
CA SER A 81 18.30 -3.35 7.76
C SER A 81 18.21 -1.92 8.29
N ASN A 82 19.29 -1.13 8.14
CA ASN A 82 19.29 0.32 8.39
C ASN A 82 18.60 1.11 7.27
N SER A 83 17.53 0.54 6.67
CA SER A 83 16.88 1.10 5.50
C SER A 83 15.89 2.21 5.84
N GLY A 84 15.61 3.06 4.86
CA GLY A 84 14.52 4.02 4.98
C GLY A 84 13.13 3.35 5.04
N PHE A 85 13.00 2.06 4.68
CA PHE A 85 11.76 1.29 4.87
C PHE A 85 11.37 1.24 6.35
N LYS A 86 12.32 0.92 7.23
CA LYS A 86 12.09 0.92 8.69
C LYS A 86 11.60 2.29 9.17
N ASN A 87 12.24 3.36 8.71
CA ASN A 87 11.87 4.75 9.02
C ASN A 87 10.53 5.18 8.39
N ALA A 88 9.99 4.43 7.43
CA ALA A 88 8.64 4.63 6.90
C ALA A 88 7.60 3.90 7.75
N ILE A 89 7.89 2.66 8.17
CA ILE A 89 7.03 1.85 9.07
C ILE A 89 6.90 2.49 10.46
N GLN A 90 7.97 3.09 11.00
CA GLN A 90 7.94 3.78 12.30
C GLN A 90 7.11 5.07 12.34
N LYS A 91 6.40 5.43 11.25
CA LYS A 91 5.43 6.55 11.23
C LYS A 91 4.00 6.13 11.62
N PHE A 92 3.80 4.83 11.84
CA PHE A 92 2.56 4.19 12.26
C PHE A 92 2.65 3.71 13.73
N ASP A 93 3.66 4.22 14.45
CA ASP A 93 4.17 3.77 15.75
C ASP A 93 4.24 4.96 16.75
N GLY A 94 4.27 4.67 18.05
CA GLY A 94 4.38 5.66 19.14
C GLY A 94 3.05 6.25 19.64
N GLU A 95 3.12 7.26 20.51
CA GLU A 95 1.92 7.95 21.03
C GLU A 95 1.25 8.79 19.93
N PHE A 96 -0.03 8.48 19.65
CA PHE A 96 -0.90 9.14 18.65
C PHE A 96 -0.43 9.00 17.18
N PRO A 97 -0.34 7.78 16.63
CA PRO A 97 -0.11 7.59 15.21
C PRO A 97 -1.36 8.04 14.42
N VAL A 98 -1.15 8.65 13.25
CA VAL A 98 -2.25 9.13 12.39
C VAL A 98 -3.07 7.98 11.78
N SER A 99 -2.51 6.77 11.76
CA SER A 99 -3.16 5.54 11.29
C SER A 99 -2.40 4.32 11.79
N HIS A 100 -3.12 3.23 12.02
CA HIS A 100 -2.58 1.88 12.23
C HIS A 100 -2.15 1.23 10.90
N LEU A 101 -1.30 0.19 10.95
CA LEU A 101 -0.82 -0.53 9.77
C LEU A 101 -0.78 -2.04 9.98
N LYS A 102 -1.63 -2.77 9.26
CA LYS A 102 -1.64 -4.24 9.24
C LYS A 102 -0.97 -4.78 7.98
N PHE A 103 -0.11 -5.78 8.14
CA PHE A 103 0.36 -6.66 7.08
C PHE A 103 -0.21 -8.07 7.28
N ILE A 104 -0.73 -8.69 6.22
CA ILE A 104 -1.28 -10.05 6.26
C ILE A 104 -1.00 -10.81 4.96
N ASN A 105 -0.80 -12.13 5.05
CA ASN A 105 -0.80 -13.00 3.87
C ASN A 105 -2.23 -13.26 3.37
N THR A 106 -2.43 -13.39 2.07
CA THR A 106 -3.70 -13.82 1.49
C THR A 106 -3.51 -14.70 0.26
N THR A 107 -4.40 -15.67 0.08
CA THR A 107 -4.54 -16.47 -1.15
C THR A 107 -5.74 -16.03 -1.98
N SER A 108 -6.48 -15.02 -1.54
CA SER A 108 -7.68 -14.49 -2.22
C SER A 108 -7.36 -13.54 -3.38
N LEU A 109 -6.12 -13.05 -3.47
CA LEU A 109 -5.70 -12.14 -4.54
C LEU A 109 -5.40 -12.91 -5.85
N PRO A 110 -5.93 -12.45 -7.01
CA PRO A 110 -5.56 -12.95 -8.33
C PRO A 110 -4.05 -13.09 -8.54
N ASN A 111 -3.60 -14.14 -9.22
CA ASN A 111 -2.17 -14.46 -9.38
C ASN A 111 -1.34 -13.35 -10.06
N ASN A 112 -1.97 -12.48 -10.85
CA ASN A 112 -1.36 -11.28 -11.45
C ASN A 112 -1.10 -10.14 -10.45
N ILE A 113 -1.76 -10.13 -9.29
CA ILE A 113 -1.57 -9.17 -8.20
C ILE A 113 -0.51 -9.72 -7.24
N ASN A 114 0.49 -8.90 -6.91
CA ASN A 114 1.54 -9.26 -5.95
C ASN A 114 1.16 -8.93 -4.50
N ALA A 115 0.45 -7.81 -4.32
CA ALA A 115 -0.15 -7.34 -3.08
C ALA A 115 -1.18 -6.24 -3.43
N THR A 116 -1.94 -5.81 -2.43
CA THR A 116 -2.77 -4.60 -2.49
C THR A 116 -2.67 -3.83 -1.18
N THR A 117 -2.80 -2.51 -1.26
CA THR A 117 -2.95 -1.64 -0.08
C THR A 117 -4.36 -1.07 -0.05
N HIS A 118 -5.13 -1.43 0.98
CA HIS A 118 -6.48 -0.92 1.20
C HIS A 118 -6.46 0.50 1.79
N PRO A 119 -7.43 1.36 1.43
CA PRO A 119 -7.63 2.62 2.14
C PRO A 119 -7.97 2.36 3.63
N PRO A 120 -7.68 3.30 4.53
CA PRO A 120 -7.90 3.12 5.95
C PRO A 120 -9.39 2.99 6.28
N LEU A 121 -9.68 2.05 7.20
CA LEU A 121 -10.97 1.83 7.81
C LEU A 121 -10.80 1.80 9.34
N ASN A 122 -11.47 2.68 10.08
CA ASN A 122 -11.25 2.91 11.51
C ASN A 122 -9.76 3.10 11.85
N TYR A 123 -9.10 4.03 11.15
CA TYR A 123 -7.66 4.31 11.20
C TYR A 123 -6.75 3.17 10.69
N LEU A 124 -7.26 1.95 10.41
CA LEU A 124 -6.43 0.81 10.02
C LEU A 124 -6.22 0.71 8.51
N ILE A 125 -4.99 0.94 8.07
CA ILE A 125 -4.52 0.62 6.71
C ILE A 125 -4.12 -0.86 6.69
N THR A 126 -4.59 -1.62 5.70
CA THR A 126 -4.22 -3.04 5.55
C THR A 126 -3.49 -3.28 4.23
N ILE A 127 -2.31 -3.89 4.33
CA ILE A 127 -1.51 -4.41 3.21
C ILE A 127 -1.70 -5.93 3.17
N GLU A 128 -2.29 -6.43 2.09
CA GLU A 128 -2.45 -7.87 1.85
C GLU A 128 -1.43 -8.34 0.81
N VAL A 129 -0.60 -9.33 1.15
CA VAL A 129 0.43 -9.88 0.25
C VAL A 129 0.00 -11.23 -0.31
N ASN A 130 0.13 -11.42 -1.64
CA ASN A 130 -0.39 -12.61 -2.32
C ASN A 130 0.55 -13.82 -2.20
N ASP A 131 0.14 -14.83 -1.43
CA ASP A 131 0.88 -16.08 -1.26
C ASP A 131 0.94 -16.92 -2.55
N ASN A 132 -0.01 -16.72 -3.48
CA ASN A 132 0.01 -17.37 -4.79
C ASN A 132 1.17 -16.87 -5.68
N ASN A 133 1.81 -15.73 -5.34
CA ASN A 133 2.86 -15.11 -6.14
C ASN A 133 4.13 -14.80 -5.30
N LEU A 134 4.67 -15.85 -4.66
CA LEU A 134 5.94 -15.81 -3.92
C LEU A 134 7.09 -16.56 -4.61
N SER A 135 6.84 -17.18 -5.77
CA SER A 135 7.82 -17.98 -6.52
C SER A 135 8.81 -17.13 -7.35
N ARG A 136 9.36 -16.08 -6.72
CA ARG A 136 10.18 -15.03 -7.33
C ARG A 136 11.33 -14.58 -6.39
N PRO A 137 12.29 -13.76 -6.85
CA PRO A 137 13.44 -13.37 -6.04
C PRO A 137 13.04 -12.63 -4.75
N ASN A 138 13.86 -12.73 -3.72
CA ASN A 138 13.64 -12.06 -2.44
C ASN A 138 13.53 -10.55 -2.62
N LEU A 139 14.37 -9.98 -3.49
CA LEU A 139 14.36 -8.55 -3.82
C LEU A 139 13.05 -8.10 -4.47
N SER A 140 12.39 -8.96 -5.25
CA SER A 140 11.13 -8.64 -5.93
C SER A 140 9.94 -8.68 -4.97
N ILE A 141 9.98 -9.54 -3.95
CA ILE A 141 9.02 -9.53 -2.84
C ILE A 141 9.28 -8.32 -1.92
N ALA A 142 10.55 -7.99 -1.65
CA ALA A 142 10.93 -6.78 -0.93
C ALA A 142 10.42 -5.52 -1.66
N ARG A 143 10.52 -5.46 -3.00
CA ARG A 143 9.92 -4.41 -3.83
C ARG A 143 8.42 -4.28 -3.59
N THR A 144 7.70 -5.39 -3.52
CA THR A 144 6.25 -5.37 -3.21
C THR A 144 6.01 -4.72 -1.84
N LEU A 145 6.66 -5.20 -0.77
CA LEU A 145 6.49 -4.63 0.58
C LEU A 145 6.83 -3.14 0.64
N ILE A 146 7.93 -2.71 0.01
CA ILE A 146 8.33 -1.30 -0.11
C ILE A 146 7.28 -0.47 -0.86
N HIS A 147 6.71 -1.00 -1.94
CA HIS A 147 5.71 -0.31 -2.77
C HIS A 147 4.40 -0.08 -1.99
N GLU A 148 3.86 -1.13 -1.37
CA GLU A 148 2.65 -1.05 -0.55
C GLU A 148 2.84 -0.13 0.67
N THR A 149 4.03 -0.14 1.29
CA THR A 149 4.34 0.77 2.40
C THR A 149 4.34 2.25 1.98
N ILE A 150 4.63 2.56 0.72
CA ILE A 150 4.51 3.93 0.18
C ILE A 150 3.05 4.29 -0.05
N HIS A 151 2.19 3.36 -0.51
CA HIS A 151 0.74 3.57 -0.56
C HIS A 151 0.18 3.87 0.84
N ALA A 152 0.56 3.09 1.86
CA ALA A 152 0.18 3.33 3.24
C ALA A 152 0.63 4.71 3.76
N GLU A 153 1.88 5.12 3.50
CA GLU A 153 2.40 6.45 3.87
C GLU A 153 1.68 7.59 3.11
N MET A 154 1.14 7.33 1.91
CA MET A 154 0.26 8.28 1.23
C MET A 154 -1.12 8.36 1.89
N PHE A 155 -1.75 7.24 2.24
CA PHE A 155 -3.02 7.23 2.98
C PHE A 155 -2.91 7.89 4.36
N ARG A 156 -1.84 7.62 5.11
CA ARG A 156 -1.58 8.27 6.41
C ARG A 156 -1.49 9.80 6.27
N LYS A 157 -0.77 10.30 5.25
CA LYS A 157 -0.71 11.75 4.97
C LYS A 157 -2.07 12.33 4.62
N ILE A 158 -2.89 11.59 3.86
CA ILE A 158 -4.25 12.01 3.51
C ILE A 158 -5.13 12.10 4.77
N LEU A 159 -5.09 11.10 5.67
CA LEU A 159 -5.82 11.15 6.94
C LEU A 159 -5.45 12.38 7.78
N SER A 160 -4.16 12.75 7.86
CA SER A 160 -3.74 13.98 8.57
C SER A 160 -4.20 15.30 7.92
N ILE A 161 -4.71 15.28 6.69
CA ILE A 161 -5.35 16.47 6.06
C ILE A 161 -6.86 16.46 6.30
N LEU A 162 -7.48 15.28 6.25
CA LEU A 162 -8.93 15.16 6.23
C LEU A 162 -9.56 15.19 7.63
N GLU A 163 -8.84 14.73 8.66
CA GLU A 163 -9.31 14.63 10.07
C GLU A 163 -10.64 13.86 10.23
N ASN A 164 -10.96 13.00 9.26
CA ASN A 164 -12.29 12.39 9.08
C ASN A 164 -12.49 11.10 9.91
N GLY A 165 -12.20 11.15 11.20
CA GLY A 165 -12.46 10.02 12.13
C GLY A 165 -11.74 8.70 11.81
N GLY A 166 -10.69 8.74 10.97
CA GLY A 166 -9.91 7.56 10.58
C GLY A 166 -10.37 6.87 9.29
N ASP A 167 -11.43 7.35 8.64
CA ASP A 167 -11.98 6.80 7.40
C ASP A 167 -11.78 7.76 6.22
N LEU A 168 -11.58 7.21 5.01
CA LEU A 168 -11.72 7.96 3.75
C LEU A 168 -13.14 7.92 3.17
N ASN A 169 -14.05 7.25 3.88
CA ASN A 169 -15.40 6.98 3.42
C ASN A 169 -16.35 8.16 3.69
N GLY A 170 -17.36 8.32 2.84
CA GLY A 170 -18.46 9.29 3.01
C GLY A 170 -18.14 10.75 2.66
N LEU A 171 -16.89 11.09 2.31
CA LEU A 171 -16.51 12.45 1.89
C LEU A 171 -16.87 12.72 0.43
N THR A 172 -17.57 13.83 0.20
CA THR A 172 -17.91 14.34 -1.14
C THR A 172 -16.69 14.87 -1.89
N ILE A 173 -16.78 14.98 -3.22
CA ILE A 173 -15.72 15.54 -4.08
C ILE A 173 -15.34 16.97 -3.65
N ASP A 174 -16.31 17.78 -3.21
CA ASP A 174 -16.04 19.15 -2.76
C ASP A 174 -15.37 19.21 -1.39
N GLU A 175 -15.68 18.31 -0.46
CA GLU A 175 -14.94 18.18 0.81
C GLU A 175 -13.50 17.72 0.58
N TRP A 176 -13.29 16.78 -0.36
CA TRP A 176 -11.95 16.38 -0.80
C TRP A 176 -11.17 17.57 -1.40
N ASN A 177 -11.77 18.31 -2.33
CA ASN A 177 -11.17 19.51 -2.92
C ASN A 177 -10.86 20.56 -1.84
N GLN A 178 -11.80 20.85 -0.94
CA GLN A 178 -11.64 21.84 0.13
C GLN A 178 -10.54 21.43 1.12
N LYS A 179 -10.56 20.21 1.63
CA LYS A 179 -9.57 19.75 2.63
C LYS A 179 -8.18 19.63 2.00
N LEU A 180 -8.04 19.03 0.82
CA LEU A 180 -6.73 18.88 0.16
C LEU A 180 -6.14 20.22 -0.32
N SER A 181 -6.95 21.17 -0.79
CA SER A 181 -6.44 22.48 -1.24
C SER A 181 -5.95 23.39 -0.12
N ASN A 182 -6.47 23.21 1.10
CA ASN A 182 -6.06 23.96 2.29
C ASN A 182 -5.03 23.22 3.17
N GLY A 183 -4.69 21.96 2.84
CA GLY A 183 -3.77 21.13 3.63
C GLY A 183 -2.28 21.28 3.25
N ASP A 184 -1.39 20.94 4.19
CA ASP A 184 0.07 21.09 4.06
C ASP A 184 0.71 20.30 2.90
N TYR A 185 0.00 19.31 2.34
CA TYR A 185 0.50 18.47 1.25
C TYR A 185 -0.06 18.87 -0.12
N LEU A 186 0.22 20.10 -0.56
CA LEU A 186 -0.14 20.62 -1.90
C LEU A 186 0.25 19.67 -3.07
N GLY A 187 1.34 18.91 -2.91
CA GLY A 187 1.77 17.89 -3.88
C GLY A 187 0.84 16.67 -3.97
N ILE A 188 0.07 16.36 -2.92
CA ILE A 188 -1.03 15.38 -2.99
C ILE A 188 -2.22 16.00 -3.73
N TYR A 189 -2.55 17.26 -3.46
CA TYR A 189 -3.66 17.95 -4.13
C TYR A 189 -3.47 18.13 -5.65
N ASP A 190 -2.26 18.48 -6.13
CA ASP A 190 -1.97 18.51 -7.59
C ASP A 190 -2.24 17.15 -8.24
N TYR A 191 -1.74 16.06 -7.66
CA TYR A 191 -1.95 14.74 -8.26
C TYR A 191 -3.40 14.25 -8.10
N TYR A 192 -4.10 14.57 -7.01
CA TYR A 192 -5.52 14.30 -6.83
C TYR A 192 -6.36 14.99 -7.91
N SER A 193 -6.25 16.32 -8.02
CA SER A 193 -7.04 17.14 -8.94
C SER A 193 -6.79 16.81 -10.43
N ARG A 194 -5.65 16.18 -10.74
CA ARG A 194 -5.26 15.79 -12.11
C ARG A 194 -5.52 14.34 -12.47
N PHE A 195 -5.67 13.43 -11.50
CA PHE A 195 -5.73 11.97 -11.74
C PHE A 195 -6.79 11.23 -10.92
N GLY A 196 -7.52 11.91 -10.04
CA GLY A 196 -8.44 11.30 -9.08
C GLY A 196 -7.73 10.48 -8.00
N ILE A 197 -8.48 10.04 -6.98
CA ILE A 197 -7.93 9.36 -5.80
C ILE A 197 -7.23 8.03 -6.14
N ASN A 198 -7.83 7.23 -7.04
CA ASN A 198 -7.27 5.94 -7.49
C ASN A 198 -6.03 6.12 -8.37
N GLY A 199 -5.99 7.21 -9.15
CA GLY A 199 -4.92 7.48 -10.10
C GLY A 199 -3.71 8.18 -9.48
N MET A 200 -3.90 9.07 -8.51
CA MET A 200 -2.86 9.96 -8.02
C MET A 200 -1.64 9.23 -7.41
N GLN A 201 -1.85 8.10 -6.72
CA GLN A 201 -0.80 7.44 -5.94
C GLN A 201 0.31 6.87 -6.85
N HIS A 202 -0.02 5.95 -7.75
CA HIS A 202 0.94 5.43 -8.73
C HIS A 202 1.59 6.55 -9.58
N LYS A 203 0.84 7.62 -9.92
CA LYS A 203 1.38 8.75 -10.70
C LYS A 203 2.43 9.54 -9.90
N GLN A 204 2.16 9.85 -8.63
CA GLN A 204 3.10 10.55 -7.74
C GLN A 204 4.31 9.67 -7.42
N MET A 205 4.11 8.36 -7.19
CA MET A 205 5.18 7.38 -6.97
C MET A 205 6.14 7.29 -8.16
N ALA A 206 5.61 7.23 -9.39
CA ALA A 206 6.40 7.17 -10.62
C ALA A 206 7.23 8.44 -10.90
N ALA A 207 6.76 9.59 -10.42
CA ALA A 207 7.44 10.88 -10.56
C ALA A 207 8.47 11.15 -9.44
N HIS A 208 8.17 10.75 -8.20
CA HIS A 208 8.91 11.23 -7.01
C HIS A 208 9.52 10.14 -6.12
N TYR A 209 8.93 8.94 -6.04
CA TYR A 209 9.37 7.89 -5.09
C TYR A 209 10.16 6.74 -5.71
N ARG A 210 10.36 6.70 -7.04
CA ARG A 210 11.17 5.64 -7.68
C ARG A 210 12.60 5.55 -7.15
N THR A 211 13.23 6.69 -6.84
CA THR A 211 14.56 6.73 -6.23
C THR A 211 14.51 6.10 -4.84
N THR A 212 13.54 6.48 -4.01
CA THR A 212 13.28 5.89 -2.68
C THR A 212 13.10 4.37 -2.74
N ILE A 213 12.33 3.85 -3.71
CA ILE A 213 12.17 2.40 -3.92
C ILE A 213 13.54 1.76 -4.29
N SER A 214 14.27 2.37 -5.23
CA SER A 214 15.59 1.91 -5.66
C SER A 214 16.62 1.88 -4.52
N ASP A 215 16.60 2.89 -3.66
CA ASP A 215 17.49 3.01 -2.50
C ASP A 215 17.16 1.94 -1.45
N TYR A 216 15.87 1.76 -1.10
CA TYR A 216 15.46 0.76 -0.10
C TYR A 216 15.74 -0.68 -0.57
N LEU A 217 15.63 -0.95 -1.86
CA LEU A 217 16.03 -2.24 -2.47
C LEU A 217 17.54 -2.50 -2.35
N LYS A 218 18.34 -1.45 -2.50
CA LYS A 218 19.81 -1.49 -2.38
C LYS A 218 20.29 -1.57 -0.94
N GLU A 219 19.53 -0.99 0.01
CA GLU A 219 19.73 -1.15 1.45
C GLU A 219 19.38 -2.57 1.92
N PHE A 220 18.34 -3.19 1.35
CA PHE A 220 17.93 -4.58 1.62
C PHE A 220 18.93 -5.62 1.06
N GLN A 221 19.38 -5.46 -0.19
CA GLN A 221 20.31 -6.39 -0.85
C GLN A 221 21.34 -5.61 -1.69
N PRO A 222 22.46 -5.16 -1.08
CA PRO A 222 23.50 -4.41 -1.77
C PRO A 222 24.30 -5.28 -2.75
N GLY A 223 24.92 -4.65 -3.75
CA GLY A 223 25.89 -5.28 -4.65
C GLY A 223 25.40 -5.60 -6.07
N LEU A 224 24.13 -5.32 -6.39
CA LEU A 224 23.63 -5.34 -7.77
C LEU A 224 23.92 -3.99 -8.46
N SER A 225 23.72 -3.93 -9.78
CA SER A 225 23.89 -2.67 -10.52
C SER A 225 22.72 -1.72 -10.30
N GLU A 226 22.99 -0.40 -10.32
CA GLU A 226 21.95 0.64 -10.22
C GLU A 226 20.83 0.47 -11.25
N SER A 227 21.18 -0.06 -12.45
CA SER A 227 20.23 -0.38 -13.51
C SER A 227 19.21 -1.46 -13.13
N ILE A 228 19.53 -2.38 -12.22
CA ILE A 228 18.59 -3.39 -11.71
C ILE A 228 17.63 -2.73 -10.72
N TYR A 229 18.14 -2.05 -9.68
CA TYR A 229 17.29 -1.39 -8.68
C TYR A 229 16.34 -0.35 -9.32
N ALA A 230 16.86 0.48 -10.23
CA ALA A 230 16.07 1.49 -10.95
C ALA A 230 15.07 0.90 -11.97
N SER A 231 15.33 -0.32 -12.48
CA SER A 231 14.38 -1.05 -13.33
C SER A 231 13.28 -1.73 -12.49
N LEU A 232 13.65 -2.39 -11.39
CA LEU A 232 12.69 -2.98 -10.46
C LEU A 232 11.76 -1.91 -9.87
N ALA A 233 12.27 -0.73 -9.53
CA ALA A 233 11.48 0.40 -9.07
C ALA A 233 10.38 0.87 -10.07
N TRP A 234 10.43 0.47 -11.34
CA TRP A 234 9.36 0.73 -12.31
C TRP A 234 8.24 -0.32 -12.32
N GLU A 235 8.41 -1.50 -11.72
CA GLU A 235 7.58 -2.66 -12.06
C GLU A 235 6.09 -2.46 -11.77
N GLY A 236 5.73 -2.01 -10.57
CA GLY A 236 4.37 -1.62 -10.20
C GLY A 236 3.92 -0.24 -10.74
N LEU A 237 4.77 0.42 -11.52
CA LEU A 237 4.57 1.81 -11.99
C LEU A 237 4.55 1.91 -13.52
N LYS A 238 4.47 0.78 -14.23
CA LYS A 238 4.25 0.73 -15.69
C LYS A 238 2.85 1.29 -16.02
N GLY A 239 2.71 1.92 -17.18
CA GLY A 239 1.46 2.59 -17.60
C GLY A 239 1.18 3.95 -16.94
N THR A 240 1.95 4.34 -15.91
CA THR A 240 1.90 5.70 -15.34
C THR A 240 2.30 6.76 -16.38
N THR A 241 1.97 8.03 -16.14
CA THR A 241 2.30 9.11 -17.08
C THR A 241 3.81 9.23 -17.26
N SER A 242 4.58 9.13 -16.17
CA SER A 242 6.04 9.13 -16.18
C SER A 242 6.62 7.95 -16.97
N TRP A 243 6.04 6.74 -16.85
CA TRP A 243 6.44 5.58 -17.67
C TRP A 243 6.12 5.80 -19.16
N ASN A 244 4.93 6.29 -19.48
CA ASN A 244 4.49 6.46 -20.86
C ASN A 244 5.36 7.47 -21.62
N LEU A 245 5.86 8.51 -20.93
CA LEU A 245 6.79 9.51 -21.46
C LEU A 245 8.21 8.98 -21.76
N LEU A 246 8.62 7.83 -21.20
CA LEU A 246 9.93 7.25 -21.51
C LEU A 246 10.06 6.86 -23.00
N PRO A 247 11.25 6.96 -23.62
CA PRO A 247 11.53 6.38 -24.93
C PRO A 247 11.19 4.88 -25.00
N LEU A 248 10.78 4.39 -26.17
CA LEU A 248 10.48 2.96 -26.37
C LEU A 248 11.72 2.08 -26.15
N SER A 249 12.91 2.56 -26.52
CA SER A 249 14.19 1.91 -26.25
C SER A 249 14.45 1.72 -24.75
N GLU A 250 14.17 2.74 -23.94
CA GLU A 250 14.35 2.70 -22.48
C GLU A 250 13.35 1.75 -21.83
N LYS A 251 12.07 1.83 -22.20
CA LYS A 251 11.03 0.88 -21.73
C LYS A 251 11.37 -0.57 -22.07
N ASN A 252 11.91 -0.81 -23.26
CA ASN A 252 12.35 -2.14 -23.67
C ASN A 252 13.57 -2.62 -22.86
N ALA A 253 14.56 -1.75 -22.61
CA ALA A 253 15.71 -2.08 -21.77
C ALA A 253 15.30 -2.42 -20.33
N ILE A 254 14.43 -1.61 -19.71
CA ILE A 254 13.88 -1.85 -18.37
C ILE A 254 13.10 -3.18 -18.32
N ASN A 255 12.24 -3.44 -19.31
CA ASN A 255 11.50 -4.70 -19.39
C ASN A 255 12.41 -5.92 -19.52
N VAL A 256 13.50 -5.83 -20.30
CA VAL A 256 14.50 -6.92 -20.42
C VAL A 256 15.27 -7.11 -19.10
N ILE A 257 15.63 -6.04 -18.39
CA ILE A 257 16.32 -6.14 -17.09
C ILE A 257 15.41 -6.83 -16.06
N ILE A 258 14.14 -6.42 -15.95
CA ILE A 258 13.17 -7.06 -15.05
C ILE A 258 12.97 -8.53 -15.44
N ALA A 259 12.69 -8.83 -16.71
CA ALA A 259 12.44 -10.19 -17.17
C ALA A 259 13.63 -11.13 -16.95
N ASN A 260 14.87 -10.63 -17.07
CA ASN A 260 16.08 -11.40 -16.77
C ASN A 260 16.33 -11.56 -15.27
N PHE A 261 15.86 -10.63 -14.43
CA PHE A 261 15.96 -10.72 -12.98
C PHE A 261 14.94 -11.74 -12.41
N GLU A 262 13.67 -11.65 -12.81
CA GLU A 262 12.62 -12.59 -12.38
C GLU A 262 12.90 -14.04 -12.85
N GLN A 263 13.66 -14.22 -13.95
CA GLN A 263 14.14 -15.52 -14.42
C GLN A 263 15.07 -16.25 -13.44
N ALA A 264 15.63 -15.58 -12.42
CA ALA A 264 16.32 -16.25 -11.32
C ALA A 264 15.37 -17.11 -10.45
N GLY A 265 14.06 -16.81 -10.47
CA GLY A 265 13.04 -17.59 -9.79
C GLY A 265 13.03 -17.43 -8.26
N SER A 266 12.51 -18.44 -7.56
CA SER A 266 12.46 -18.42 -6.10
C SER A 266 13.77 -18.90 -5.48
N GLU A 267 14.47 -18.00 -4.82
CA GLU A 267 15.56 -18.31 -3.89
C GLU A 267 15.05 -18.40 -2.43
N ASP A 268 15.80 -19.06 -1.56
CA ASP A 268 15.51 -19.15 -0.13
C ASP A 268 15.77 -17.82 0.61
N CYS A 269 15.05 -17.57 1.70
CA CYS A 269 15.29 -16.41 2.55
C CYS A 269 16.34 -16.73 3.63
N ASN A 270 17.62 -16.69 3.24
CA ASN A 270 18.80 -16.82 4.09
C ASN A 270 19.37 -15.44 4.43
#